data_AF-A0A8E0I5V2-F1
#
_entry.id   AF-A0A8E0I5V2-F1
#
_cell.length_a   1.000
_cell.length_b   1.000
_cell.length_c   1.000
_cell.angle_alpha   90.00
_cell.angle_beta   90.00
_cell.angle_gamma   90.00
#
_symmetry.space_group_name_H-M   'P 1'
#
loop_
_entity.id
_entity.type
_entity.pdbx_description
1 polymer ?
#
loop_
_entity_poly.entity_id
_entity_poly.type
_entity_poly.pdbx_seq_one_letter_code
_entity_poly.pdbx_strand_id
1 'polypeptide(L)'
;MVTTRPSRSRPLTLRFLPRWFTLTHKKRGDLMKLIQNPIRLNASLHKMLPNTMRYLYNRKPVKFFELYTLGSVHVYYVEGFDQVDVVLTHDKRTIKDAEIDFVLEKLLPDTPKADLKIDHAAKSEIEHEVHRKLKVHDVVIIEKA
;
A
#
# COMPACT_ATOMS: atom_id res chain seq x y z
N MET A 1 8.61 69.01 55.87
CA MET A 1 7.78 68.80 54.65
C MET A 1 8.46 67.75 53.78
N VAL A 2 7.70 67.02 52.93
CA VAL A 2 8.09 66.10 51.82
C VAL A 2 9.56 65.61 51.80
N THR A 3 9.90 64.31 51.80
CA THR A 3 9.42 63.16 51.00
C THR A 3 9.84 61.86 51.77
N THR A 4 9.66 60.56 51.44
CA THR A 4 9.33 59.79 50.21
C THR A 4 8.51 58.52 50.57
N ARG A 5 9.01 57.30 50.29
CA ARG A 5 8.51 55.95 50.62
C ARG A 5 9.72 55.00 50.69
N PRO A 6 9.56 53.76 51.19
CA PRO A 6 9.74 52.66 50.24
C PRO A 6 8.71 51.51 50.33
N SER A 7 8.61 50.77 49.23
CA SER A 7 8.22 49.35 49.10
C SER A 7 7.04 48.77 49.91
N ARG A 8 5.99 48.35 49.19
CA ARG A 8 5.18 47.18 49.58
C ARG A 8 5.12 46.17 48.43
N SER A 9 5.02 44.90 48.82
CA SER A 9 5.14 43.68 48.01
C SER A 9 4.19 43.57 46.82
N ARG A 10 4.67 42.92 45.74
CA ARG A 10 3.88 42.47 44.58
C ARG A 10 2.92 41.33 44.96
N PRO A 11 1.72 41.26 44.39
CA PRO A 11 1.00 39.99 44.16
C PRO A 11 1.41 39.36 42.81
N LEU A 12 1.42 38.04 42.80
CA LEU A 12 1.83 37.14 41.71
C LEU A 12 1.10 37.39 40.37
N THR A 13 1.83 37.23 39.26
CA THR A 13 1.24 37.17 37.91
C THR A 13 0.49 35.85 37.69
N LEU A 14 -0.70 35.93 37.10
CA LEU A 14 -1.40 34.74 36.58
C LEU A 14 -0.61 34.16 35.39
N ARG A 15 0.14 33.08 35.61
CA ARG A 15 0.70 32.29 34.51
C ARG A 15 -0.41 31.45 33.89
N PHE A 16 -0.85 31.82 32.69
CA PHE A 16 -1.59 30.92 31.82
C PHE A 16 -0.74 29.67 31.54
N LEU A 17 -1.21 28.52 32.00
CA LEU A 17 -0.66 27.22 31.58
C LEU A 17 -1.16 26.93 30.15
N PRO A 18 -0.28 26.69 29.16
CA PRO A 18 -0.72 26.26 27.86
C PRO A 18 -1.39 24.89 27.97
N ARG A 19 -2.60 24.76 27.44
CA ARG A 19 -3.33 23.49 27.35
C ARG A 19 -2.53 22.54 26.46
N TRP A 20 -1.91 21.52 27.06
CA TRP A 20 -1.09 20.55 26.34
C TRP A 20 -1.94 19.88 25.26
N PHE A 21 -1.58 20.10 23.99
CA PHE A 21 -2.09 19.30 22.89
C PHE A 21 -1.52 17.89 23.05
N THR A 22 -2.37 16.95 23.48
CA THR A 22 -2.06 15.52 23.41
C THR A 22 -1.98 15.12 21.94
N LEU A 23 -0.78 15.22 21.37
CA LEU A 23 -0.51 14.86 19.99
C LEU A 23 -0.63 13.34 19.87
N THR A 24 -1.83 12.86 19.55
CA THR A 24 -2.10 11.43 19.36
C THR A 24 -1.22 10.92 18.23
N HIS A 25 -0.20 10.11 18.55
CA HIS A 25 0.66 9.45 17.58
C HIS A 25 -0.15 8.40 16.81
N LYS A 26 -0.88 8.87 15.80
CA LYS A 26 -1.59 8.06 14.82
C LYS A 26 -0.58 7.09 14.19
N LYS A 27 -0.85 5.79 14.27
CA LYS A 27 0.09 4.74 13.86
C LYS A 27 0.29 4.85 12.35
N ARG A 28 1.48 4.57 11.81
CA ARG A 28 1.73 4.71 10.36
C ARG A 28 0.79 3.85 9.50
N GLY A 29 0.34 2.70 10.01
CA GLY A 29 -0.70 1.88 9.38
C GLY A 29 -2.05 2.60 9.22
N ASP A 30 -2.44 3.48 10.16
CA ASP A 30 -3.71 4.22 10.11
C ASP A 30 -3.73 5.33 9.03
N LEU A 31 -2.59 5.58 8.37
CA LEU A 31 -2.47 6.43 7.19
C LEU A 31 -2.44 5.63 5.87
N MET A 32 -2.12 4.33 5.93
CA MET A 32 -2.22 3.45 4.77
C MET A 32 -3.67 3.10 4.52
N LYS A 33 -4.09 3.16 3.26
CA LYS A 33 -5.44 2.80 2.81
C LYS A 33 -5.31 2.10 1.48
N LEU A 34 -5.87 0.89 1.41
CA LEU A 34 -6.14 0.22 0.15
C LEU A 34 -7.50 0.76 -0.35
N ILE A 35 -7.50 1.37 -1.53
CA ILE A 35 -8.69 1.97 -2.14
C ILE A 35 -9.05 1.13 -3.36
N GLN A 36 -10.30 0.66 -3.43
CA GLN A 36 -10.78 -0.05 -4.61
C GLN A 36 -11.07 0.93 -5.75
N ASN A 37 -10.54 0.62 -6.94
CA ASN A 37 -10.68 1.44 -8.14
C ASN A 37 -11.84 0.89 -8.99
N PRO A 38 -12.88 1.68 -9.31
CA PRO A 38 -14.03 1.18 -10.06
C PRO A 38 -13.65 0.79 -11.49
N ILE A 39 -13.84 -0.48 -11.81
CA ILE A 39 -13.55 -1.06 -13.13
C ILE A 39 -14.67 -0.67 -14.10
N ARG A 40 -14.31 -0.05 -15.24
CA ARG A 40 -15.27 0.23 -16.34
C ARG A 40 -15.48 -1.03 -17.17
N LEU A 41 -16.70 -1.22 -17.69
CA LEU A 41 -17.15 -2.38 -18.51
C LEU A 41 -16.21 -2.82 -19.65
N ASN A 42 -15.35 -1.94 -20.17
CA ASN A 42 -14.42 -2.21 -21.29
C ASN A 42 -12.95 -2.43 -20.85
N ALA A 43 -12.67 -2.46 -19.54
CA ALA A 43 -11.36 -2.77 -18.99
C ALA A 43 -11.03 -4.26 -19.14
N SER A 44 -9.74 -4.59 -19.21
CA SER A 44 -9.27 -5.97 -19.35
C SER A 44 -7.85 -6.09 -18.82
N LEU A 45 -7.60 -7.10 -17.98
CA LEU A 45 -6.28 -7.42 -17.46
C LEU A 45 -5.22 -7.57 -18.56
N HIS A 46 -5.57 -8.21 -19.69
CA HIS A 46 -4.65 -8.37 -20.83
C HIS A 46 -4.31 -7.05 -21.54
N LYS A 47 -5.05 -5.95 -21.29
CA LYS A 47 -4.69 -4.59 -21.76
C LYS A 47 -3.87 -3.82 -20.73
N MET A 48 -4.07 -4.10 -19.44
CA MET A 48 -3.42 -3.39 -18.32
C MET A 48 -2.05 -3.98 -17.98
N LEU A 49 -1.96 -5.31 -17.92
CA LEU A 49 -0.77 -6.10 -17.59
C LEU A 49 -0.51 -7.20 -18.65
N PRO A 50 -0.34 -6.86 -19.95
CA PRO A 50 -0.29 -7.83 -21.06
C PRO A 50 0.74 -8.94 -20.87
N ASN A 51 1.96 -8.61 -20.42
CA ASN A 51 3.04 -9.58 -20.25
C ASN A 51 2.85 -10.43 -18.98
N THR A 52 2.54 -9.78 -17.84
CA THR A 52 2.34 -10.46 -16.54
C THR A 52 1.17 -11.45 -16.57
N MET A 53 0.06 -11.08 -17.22
CA MET A 53 -1.10 -11.97 -17.38
C MET A 53 -0.86 -13.09 -18.39
N ARG A 54 0.09 -12.90 -19.32
CA ARG A 54 0.54 -13.97 -20.22
C ARG A 54 1.42 -14.97 -19.46
N TYR A 55 2.31 -14.50 -18.59
CA TYR A 55 3.15 -15.32 -17.71
C TYR A 55 2.29 -16.15 -16.75
N LEU A 56 1.51 -15.50 -15.87
CA LEU A 56 0.74 -16.18 -14.82
C LEU A 56 -0.33 -17.13 -15.37
N TYR A 57 -1.18 -16.66 -16.29
CA TYR A 57 -2.36 -17.43 -16.72
C TYR A 57 -2.14 -18.19 -18.02
N ASN A 58 -1.24 -17.74 -18.91
CA ASN A 58 -0.95 -18.39 -20.21
C ASN A 58 -2.18 -18.94 -20.96
N ARG A 59 -3.24 -18.12 -21.08
CA ARG A 59 -4.57 -18.42 -21.67
C ARG A 59 -5.55 -19.25 -20.81
N LYS A 60 -5.21 -19.64 -19.58
CA LYS A 60 -6.22 -20.04 -18.56
C LYS A 60 -7.26 -18.91 -18.41
N PRO A 61 -8.55 -19.23 -18.19
CA PRO A 61 -9.56 -18.22 -17.93
C PRO A 61 -9.41 -17.63 -16.51
N VAL A 62 -9.63 -16.32 -16.41
CA VAL A 62 -9.79 -15.60 -15.14
C VAL A 62 -11.29 -15.53 -14.82
N LYS A 63 -11.67 -15.80 -13.57
CA LYS A 63 -13.07 -15.80 -13.09
C LYS A 63 -13.56 -14.38 -12.84
N PHE A 64 -12.80 -13.59 -12.07
CA PHE A 64 -12.94 -12.13 -11.98
C PHE A 64 -11.63 -11.47 -11.56
N PHE A 65 -11.60 -10.14 -11.56
CA PHE A 65 -10.48 -9.37 -11.05
C PHE A 65 -10.94 -8.06 -10.42
N GLU A 66 -10.19 -7.58 -9.45
CA GLU A 66 -10.42 -6.31 -8.78
C GLU A 66 -9.15 -5.46 -8.78
N LEU A 67 -9.31 -4.16 -9.00
CA LEU A 67 -8.20 -3.20 -9.03
C LEU A 67 -8.23 -2.38 -7.75
N TYR A 68 -7.08 -2.23 -7.12
CA TYR A 68 -6.89 -1.41 -5.94
C TYR A 68 -5.67 -0.49 -6.10
N THR A 69 -5.62 0.56 -5.29
CA THR A 69 -4.44 1.42 -5.12
C THR A 69 -4.06 1.55 -3.64
N LEU A 70 -2.77 1.38 -3.36
CA LEU A 70 -2.16 1.67 -2.06
C LEU A 70 -1.24 2.88 -2.23
N GLY A 71 -1.83 4.07 -2.17
CA GLY A 71 -1.14 5.35 -2.41
C GLY A 71 -0.66 5.49 -3.86
N SER A 72 0.55 5.01 -4.16
CA SER A 72 1.14 4.98 -5.51
C SER A 72 1.44 3.59 -6.04
N VAL A 73 1.23 2.52 -5.24
CA VAL A 73 1.31 1.13 -5.70
C VAL A 73 -0.03 0.73 -6.32
N HIS A 74 0.00 0.22 -7.54
CA HIS A 74 -1.17 -0.42 -8.16
C HIS A 74 -1.21 -1.89 -7.73
N VAL A 75 -2.37 -2.35 -7.29
CA VAL A 75 -2.58 -3.70 -6.77
C VAL A 75 -3.72 -4.35 -7.56
N TYR A 76 -3.48 -5.51 -8.12
CA TYR A 76 -4.42 -6.26 -8.94
C TYR A 76 -4.71 -7.58 -8.23
N TYR A 77 -5.92 -7.75 -7.74
CA TYR A 77 -6.43 -9.04 -7.26
C TYR A 77 -7.01 -9.78 -8.46
N VAL A 78 -6.55 -11.00 -8.70
CA VAL A 78 -6.96 -11.83 -9.84
C VAL A 78 -7.39 -13.19 -9.31
N GLU A 79 -8.67 -13.52 -9.51
CA GLU A 79 -9.20 -14.83 -9.13
C GLU A 79 -9.32 -15.71 -10.37
N GLY A 80 -8.56 -16.80 -10.41
CA GLY A 80 -8.70 -17.86 -11.39
C GLY A 80 -9.83 -18.83 -11.04
N PHE A 81 -9.73 -20.05 -11.57
CA PHE A 81 -10.55 -21.19 -11.13
C PHE A 81 -9.80 -22.07 -10.12
N ASP A 82 -8.47 -22.17 -10.27
CA ASP A 82 -7.60 -23.05 -9.48
C ASP A 82 -6.64 -22.29 -8.54
N GLN A 83 -6.54 -20.95 -8.66
CA GLN A 83 -5.55 -20.12 -7.95
C GLN A 83 -6.05 -18.68 -7.78
N VAL A 84 -5.49 -17.95 -6.80
CA VAL A 84 -5.68 -16.50 -6.61
C VAL A 84 -4.32 -15.82 -6.64
N ASP A 85 -4.16 -14.82 -7.50
CA ASP A 85 -2.92 -14.06 -7.63
C ASP A 85 -3.11 -12.60 -7.26
N VAL A 86 -2.22 -12.07 -6.42
CA VAL A 86 -2.16 -10.63 -6.10
C VAL A 86 -0.88 -10.06 -6.71
N VAL A 87 -1.05 -9.23 -7.74
CA VAL A 87 0.07 -8.56 -8.42
C VAL A 87 0.18 -7.12 -7.95
N LEU A 88 1.34 -6.73 -7.43
CA LEU A 88 1.65 -5.37 -7.04
C LEU A 88 2.66 -4.77 -8.04
N THR A 89 2.40 -3.57 -8.56
CA THR A 89 3.29 -2.90 -9.52
C THR A 89 3.54 -1.44 -9.15
N HIS A 90 4.75 -0.94 -9.39
CA HIS A 90 5.10 0.45 -9.11
C HIS A 90 6.06 1.04 -10.16
N ASP A 91 5.83 2.30 -10.57
CA ASP A 91 6.50 2.92 -11.73
C ASP A 91 7.89 3.51 -11.46
N LYS A 92 8.25 3.80 -10.19
CA LYS A 92 9.40 4.68 -9.86
C LYS A 92 10.34 4.22 -8.74
N ARG A 93 10.05 3.10 -8.08
CA ARG A 93 10.80 2.54 -6.93
C ARG A 93 10.37 1.11 -6.67
N THR A 94 11.13 0.41 -5.85
CA THR A 94 10.76 -0.87 -5.25
C THR A 94 9.59 -0.71 -4.27
N ILE A 95 8.72 -1.72 -4.23
CA ILE A 95 7.64 -1.93 -3.27
C ILE A 95 8.25 -2.43 -1.95
N LYS A 96 7.67 -2.08 -0.80
CA LYS A 96 8.21 -2.45 0.52
C LYS A 96 7.44 -3.61 1.13
N ASP A 97 8.11 -4.40 1.96
CA ASP A 97 7.50 -5.54 2.66
C ASP A 97 6.28 -5.10 3.50
N ALA A 98 6.39 -3.99 4.22
CA ALA A 98 5.27 -3.41 4.98
C ALA A 98 4.09 -2.90 4.11
N GLU A 99 4.27 -2.75 2.79
CA GLU A 99 3.17 -2.47 1.85
C GLU A 99 2.56 -3.78 1.34
N ILE A 100 3.37 -4.82 1.11
CA ILE A 100 2.93 -6.18 0.78
C ILE A 100 2.09 -6.75 1.95
N ASP A 101 2.62 -6.69 3.17
CA ASP A 101 1.96 -7.16 4.40
C ASP A 101 0.60 -6.49 4.59
N PHE A 102 0.53 -5.16 4.41
CA PHE A 102 -0.72 -4.40 4.50
C PHE A 102 -1.74 -4.76 3.41
N VAL A 103 -1.29 -5.13 2.20
CA VAL A 103 -2.19 -5.65 1.16
C VAL A 103 -2.73 -7.04 1.53
N LEU A 104 -1.86 -7.93 2.04
CA LEU A 104 -2.25 -9.28 2.45
C LEU A 104 -3.24 -9.26 3.63
N GLU A 105 -2.99 -8.45 4.66
CA GLU A 105 -3.91 -8.19 5.78
C GLU A 105 -5.29 -7.62 5.37
N LYS A 106 -5.49 -7.25 4.10
CA LYS A 106 -6.72 -6.63 3.60
C LYS A 106 -7.41 -7.44 2.50
N LEU A 107 -6.66 -8.16 1.67
CA LEU A 107 -7.20 -8.98 0.58
C LEU A 107 -7.25 -10.47 0.90
N LEU A 108 -6.38 -10.97 1.77
CA LEU A 108 -6.27 -12.39 2.12
C LEU A 108 -6.19 -12.60 3.65
N PRO A 109 -7.10 -12.02 4.46
CA PRO A 109 -7.00 -12.01 5.93
C PRO A 109 -6.98 -13.43 6.54
N ASP A 110 -7.66 -14.39 5.91
CA ASP A 110 -7.75 -15.78 6.37
C ASP A 110 -6.59 -16.67 5.90
N THR A 111 -5.58 -16.11 5.21
CA THR A 111 -4.44 -16.87 4.66
C THR A 111 -3.13 -16.39 5.27
N PRO A 112 -2.39 -17.23 6.03
CA PRO A 112 -1.14 -16.81 6.64
C PRO A 112 -0.05 -16.62 5.58
N LYS A 113 0.84 -15.64 5.79
CA LYS A 113 1.93 -15.30 4.86
C LYS A 113 2.86 -16.49 4.51
N ALA A 114 2.92 -17.52 5.37
CA ALA A 114 3.73 -18.72 5.14
C ALA A 114 3.18 -19.64 4.04
N ASP A 115 1.88 -19.60 3.75
CA ASP A 115 1.21 -20.44 2.74
C ASP A 115 1.18 -19.76 1.37
N LEU A 116 1.73 -18.54 1.25
CA LEU A 116 1.73 -17.72 0.05
C LEU A 116 3.12 -17.68 -0.60
N LYS A 117 3.18 -17.99 -1.90
CA LYS A 117 4.41 -17.83 -2.68
C LYS A 117 4.53 -16.36 -3.08
N ILE A 118 5.32 -15.60 -2.31
CA ILE A 118 5.66 -14.19 -2.60
C ILE A 118 6.94 -14.14 -3.41
N ASP A 119 6.84 -13.65 -4.64
CA ASP A 119 7.94 -13.48 -5.57
C ASP A 119 8.29 -11.97 -5.75
N HIS A 120 9.47 -11.61 -5.26
CA HIS A 120 10.08 -10.27 -5.42
C HIS A 120 11.01 -10.18 -6.65
N ALA A 121 11.33 -11.30 -7.30
CA ALA A 121 12.13 -11.37 -8.52
C ALA A 121 11.27 -11.38 -9.79
N ALA A 122 9.96 -11.62 -9.67
CA ALA A 122 8.92 -11.68 -10.71
C ALA A 122 9.18 -10.83 -11.96
N LYS A 123 9.53 -9.55 -11.80
CA LYS A 123 9.85 -8.68 -12.93
C LYS A 123 10.94 -9.28 -13.83
N SER A 124 12.04 -9.77 -13.25
CA SER A 124 13.15 -10.35 -14.01
C SER A 124 12.75 -11.67 -14.69
N GLU A 125 11.90 -12.47 -14.06
CA GLU A 125 11.42 -13.73 -14.64
C GLU A 125 10.51 -13.48 -15.84
N ILE A 126 9.54 -12.55 -15.71
CA ILE A 126 8.65 -12.14 -16.80
C ILE A 126 9.43 -11.48 -17.95
N GLU A 127 10.40 -10.60 -17.66
CA GLU A 127 11.23 -9.98 -18.70
C GLU A 127 12.09 -11.02 -19.44
N HIS A 128 12.56 -12.06 -18.72
CA HIS A 128 13.30 -13.17 -19.30
C HIS A 128 12.42 -14.06 -20.17
N GLU A 129 11.27 -14.56 -19.69
CA GLU A 129 10.39 -15.46 -20.45
C GLU A 129 9.71 -14.76 -21.64
N VAL A 130 9.15 -13.56 -21.43
CA VAL A 130 8.42 -12.84 -22.48
C VAL A 130 9.38 -12.13 -23.45
N HIS A 131 10.70 -12.19 -23.19
CA HIS A 131 11.78 -11.53 -23.93
C HIS A 131 11.53 -10.01 -24.15
N ARG A 132 10.85 -9.35 -23.20
CA ARG A 132 10.37 -7.97 -23.33
C ARG A 132 10.34 -7.26 -21.99
N LYS A 133 10.98 -6.09 -21.93
CA LYS A 133 10.98 -5.23 -20.75
C LYS A 133 9.58 -4.77 -20.35
N LEU A 134 9.31 -4.74 -19.05
CA LEU A 134 8.11 -4.18 -18.46
C LEU A 134 8.26 -2.65 -18.35
N LYS A 135 7.14 -1.92 -18.44
CA LYS A 135 7.13 -0.46 -18.37
C LYS A 135 7.20 0.11 -16.95
N VAL A 136 6.99 -0.74 -15.95
CA VAL A 136 7.02 -0.39 -14.52
C VAL A 136 8.42 -0.56 -13.95
N HIS A 137 8.77 0.16 -12.88
CA HIS A 137 10.05 -0.03 -12.19
C HIS A 137 10.11 -1.39 -11.50
N ASP A 138 9.02 -1.77 -10.82
CA ASP A 138 8.97 -2.94 -9.94
C ASP A 138 7.66 -3.74 -10.09
N VAL A 139 7.75 -5.06 -9.88
CA VAL A 139 6.63 -6.01 -9.85
C VAL A 139 6.88 -7.03 -8.76
N VAL A 140 5.93 -7.18 -7.85
CA VAL A 140 5.84 -8.29 -6.90
C VAL A 140 4.61 -9.11 -7.24
N ILE A 141 4.76 -10.43 -7.25
CA ILE A 141 3.65 -11.39 -7.44
C ILE A 141 3.46 -12.16 -6.15
N ILE A 142 2.20 -12.45 -5.82
CA ILE A 142 1.84 -13.30 -4.69
C ILE A 142 0.84 -14.33 -5.19
N GLU A 143 1.27 -15.58 -5.27
CA GLU A 143 0.44 -16.70 -5.73
C GLU A 143 -0.14 -17.45 -4.52
N LYS A 144 -1.43 -17.74 -4.57
CA LYS A 144 -2.14 -18.64 -3.67
C LYS A 144 -2.76 -19.79 -4.47
N ALA A 145 -2.34 -21.01 -4.15
CA ALA A 145 -2.97 -22.26 -4.61
C ALA A 145 -3.99 -22.80 -3.60
#